data_AF-A0A5E4QVP4-F1
#
_entry.id   AF-A0A5E4QVP4-F1
#
_cell.length_a   1.000
_cell.length_b   1.000
_cell.length_c   1.000
_cell.angle_alpha   90.00
_cell.angle_beta   90.00
_cell.angle_gamma   90.00
#
_symmetry.space_group_name_H-M   'P 1'
#
loop_
_entity.id
_entity.type
_entity.pdbx_description
1 polymer ?
#
loop_
_entity_poly.entity_id
_entity_poly.type
_entity_poly.pdbx_seq_one_letter_code
_entity_poly.pdbx_strand_id
1 'polypeptide(L)'
;MIARPWTDDLPKCRNTCVASYFSQVGGSSGSSEDYLCFYCQTEDNSCLYGVFEPHNGMEAARFIMQRVAAELLLPPPSISNTDDEIRERLRNAFLSVEKAYTENYDGMIAERTSLQYQLQTLNETQISQNCDNILHRLKEIDQHLSGGATVVLALVHNNKLFVANVGETRALLCKTDDNSVLRVVQLTVDHSLNNEDELLRLSQLGLDVNKLRNVQYLGNQTGTRCLGNYLVKGLYKAFPSISSAAAEPVVAAPEIHGPIDLDQSCRFLVLVSAGVYRRIQEVRGSYEEANKQLAQKIVENFRKQSDFRRVSQSVLEEIEDEFMSYCVQNNLTPKPNTHITLLIRNFNFLPPVSNDSCQKNQSVRFNPIVQAKSNTMIHEIDSELSSNDCESIVDTNRSIESTSDIYPNRPYEKDRRIKGYVDFSCYYENVAKARKNGTLPSFIK
;
A
#
# COMPACT_ATOMS: atom_id res chain seq x y z
N MET A 1 19.31 6.48 28.02
CA MET A 1 18.83 5.25 27.35
C MET A 1 17.84 5.68 26.29
N ILE A 2 18.16 5.53 25.01
CA ILE A 2 17.16 5.64 23.96
C ILE A 2 16.32 4.37 24.09
N ALA A 3 15.05 4.50 24.47
CA ALA A 3 14.17 3.35 24.68
C ALA A 3 14.01 2.61 23.34
N ARG A 4 14.34 1.32 23.32
CA ARG A 4 14.01 0.45 22.19
C ARG A 4 12.48 0.41 22.02
N PRO A 5 11.94 0.35 20.79
CA PRO A 5 10.51 0.19 20.57
C PRO A 5 9.97 -1.04 21.29
N TRP A 6 8.85 -0.92 21.99
CA TRP A 6 8.23 -2.05 22.70
C TRP A 6 7.82 -3.19 21.74
N THR A 7 7.65 -2.88 20.45
CA THR A 7 7.36 -3.85 19.39
C THR A 7 8.50 -4.85 19.16
N ASP A 8 9.71 -4.54 19.64
CA ASP A 8 10.85 -5.45 19.56
C ASP A 8 10.70 -6.64 20.51
N ASP A 9 10.02 -6.44 21.63
CA ASP A 9 9.77 -7.46 22.66
C ASP A 9 8.61 -8.41 22.29
N LEU A 10 7.91 -8.14 21.19
CA LEU A 10 6.85 -9.02 20.70
C LEU A 10 7.39 -10.40 20.28
N PRO A 11 6.69 -11.51 20.62
CA PRO A 11 7.09 -12.85 20.21
C PRO A 11 7.17 -12.96 18.68
N LYS A 12 8.37 -13.24 18.16
CA LYS A 12 8.61 -13.25 16.71
C LYS A 12 8.08 -14.52 16.04
N CYS A 13 7.42 -14.36 14.89
CA CYS A 13 6.95 -15.48 14.08
C CYS A 13 8.14 -16.19 13.40
N ARG A 14 8.38 -17.47 13.73
CA ARG A 14 9.58 -18.23 13.30
C ARG A 14 9.75 -18.38 11.79
N ASN A 15 8.65 -18.44 11.05
CA ASN A 15 8.65 -18.66 9.60
C ASN A 15 8.64 -17.34 8.82
N THR A 16 9.27 -16.30 9.39
CA THR A 16 9.37 -14.97 8.80
C THR A 16 10.83 -14.55 8.75
N CYS A 17 11.26 -14.00 7.61
CA CYS A 17 12.54 -13.32 7.49
C CYS A 17 12.33 -11.89 7.01
N VAL A 18 13.20 -10.99 7.46
CA VAL A 18 13.09 -9.57 7.20
C VAL A 18 14.47 -8.97 6.98
N ALA A 19 14.56 -8.02 6.06
CA ALA A 19 15.70 -7.14 5.91
C ALA A 19 15.17 -5.73 5.67
N SER A 20 15.80 -4.74 6.31
CA SER A 20 15.40 -3.34 6.24
C SER A 20 16.61 -2.43 6.39
N TYR A 21 16.76 -1.44 5.52
CA TYR A 21 17.79 -0.42 5.62
C TYR A 21 17.42 0.83 4.81
N PHE A 22 18.20 1.89 5.00
CA PHE A 22 18.19 3.07 4.14
C PHE A 22 19.38 3.01 3.19
N SER A 23 19.13 3.12 1.89
CA SER A 23 20.18 3.15 0.87
C SER A 23 21.08 4.38 1.10
N GLN A 24 22.36 4.16 1.34
CA GLN A 24 23.37 5.22 1.51
C GLN A 24 24.20 5.36 0.23
N VAL A 25 24.39 6.60 -0.23
CA VAL A 25 25.33 6.89 -1.32
C VAL A 25 26.75 6.81 -0.76
N GLY A 26 27.51 5.76 -1.08
CA GLY A 26 28.94 5.69 -0.76
C GLY A 26 29.44 4.50 0.06
N GLY A 27 28.69 3.39 0.17
CA GLY A 27 29.26 2.11 0.59
C GLY A 27 29.76 2.07 2.03
N SER A 28 28.87 2.33 2.98
CA SER A 28 29.03 1.87 4.36
C SER A 28 27.65 1.57 4.92
N SER A 29 27.35 0.27 5.08
CA SER A 29 26.15 -0.20 5.75
C SER A 29 26.25 0.12 7.24
N GLY A 30 25.99 1.38 7.61
CA GLY A 30 25.76 1.76 9.00
C GLY A 30 24.51 1.04 9.48
N SER A 31 24.69 0.07 10.39
CA SER A 31 23.61 -0.67 11.06
C SER A 31 22.83 0.27 12.00
N SER A 32 22.05 1.19 11.45
CA SER A 32 20.96 1.78 12.23
C SER A 32 19.87 0.73 12.25
N GLU A 33 19.65 0.09 13.40
CA GLU A 33 18.57 -0.86 13.67
C GLU A 33 17.18 -0.17 13.67
N ASP A 34 16.95 0.78 12.76
CA ASP A 34 15.70 1.50 12.59
C ASP A 34 14.76 0.70 11.67
N TYR A 35 14.40 -0.51 12.13
CA TYR A 35 13.43 -1.33 11.44
C TYR A 35 12.06 -0.66 11.52
N LEU A 36 11.63 -0.05 10.41
CA LEU A 36 10.24 0.39 10.23
C LEU A 36 9.35 -0.77 9.76
N CYS A 37 9.41 -1.86 10.52
CA CYS A 37 8.60 -3.05 10.31
C CYS A 37 8.47 -3.81 11.62
N PHE A 38 7.40 -4.57 11.77
CA PHE A 38 7.28 -5.54 12.85
C PHE A 38 6.62 -6.82 12.36
N TYR A 39 6.87 -7.89 13.09
CA TYR A 39 6.23 -9.17 12.87
C TYR A 39 6.14 -9.90 14.21
N CYS A 40 4.98 -10.49 14.48
CA CYS A 40 4.76 -11.20 15.72
C CYS A 40 3.77 -12.36 15.54
N GLN A 41 3.77 -13.25 16.52
CA GLN A 41 2.82 -14.33 16.68
C GLN A 41 2.23 -14.24 18.09
N THR A 42 0.91 -14.16 18.15
CA THR A 42 0.14 -14.15 19.40
C THR A 42 -0.01 -15.56 19.97
N GLU A 43 -0.46 -15.67 21.23
CA GLU A 43 -0.71 -16.95 21.90
C GLU A 43 -1.78 -17.78 21.17
N ASP A 44 -2.80 -17.12 20.63
CA ASP A 44 -3.89 -17.70 19.82
C ASP A 44 -3.47 -18.04 18.38
N ASN A 45 -2.16 -18.13 18.12
CA ASN A 45 -1.58 -18.49 16.82
C ASN A 45 -1.91 -17.51 15.67
N SER A 46 -2.43 -16.31 15.99
CA SER A 46 -2.57 -15.23 15.02
C SER A 46 -1.22 -14.60 14.76
N CYS A 47 -0.87 -14.35 13.51
CA CYS A 47 0.36 -13.67 13.14
C CYS A 47 0.08 -12.31 12.50
N LEU A 48 0.75 -11.27 12.98
CA LEU A 48 0.62 -9.92 12.46
C LEU A 48 1.97 -9.46 11.89
N TYR A 49 1.94 -8.88 10.70
CA TYR A 49 3.08 -8.37 9.95
C TYR A 49 2.79 -6.93 9.53
N GLY A 50 3.79 -6.05 9.59
CA GLY A 50 3.67 -4.68 9.13
C GLY A 50 4.96 -4.15 8.54
N VAL A 51 4.87 -3.46 7.41
CA VAL A 51 5.97 -2.70 6.78
C VAL A 51 5.52 -1.25 6.65
N PHE A 52 6.37 -0.33 7.10
CA PHE A 52 6.09 1.10 7.21
C PHE A 52 7.15 1.86 6.42
N GLU A 53 6.75 2.59 5.40
CA GLU A 53 7.65 3.43 4.63
C GLU A 53 7.49 4.89 5.05
N PRO A 54 8.55 5.54 5.57
CA PRO A 54 8.46 6.87 6.13
C PRO A 54 8.38 7.94 5.03
N HIS A 55 7.60 8.99 5.30
CA HIS A 55 7.56 10.22 4.52
C HIS A 55 8.08 11.37 5.36
N ASN A 56 9.00 12.16 4.80
CA ASN A 56 9.50 13.42 5.37
C ASN A 56 9.91 13.38 6.86
N GLY A 57 10.33 12.21 7.37
CA GLY A 57 10.79 12.07 8.75
C GLY A 57 10.54 10.67 9.32
N MET A 58 11.42 10.23 10.22
CA MET A 58 11.34 8.89 10.83
C MET A 58 10.43 8.85 12.07
N GLU A 59 10.32 9.96 12.80
CA GLU A 59 9.62 10.01 14.08
C GLU A 59 8.14 9.68 13.94
N ALA A 60 7.47 10.29 12.96
CA ALA A 60 6.07 10.00 12.64
C ALA A 60 5.87 8.52 12.28
N ALA A 61 6.74 7.95 11.43
CA ALA A 61 6.65 6.55 11.04
C ALA A 61 6.85 5.59 12.23
N ARG A 62 7.79 5.88 13.13
CA ARG A 62 8.00 5.09 14.37
C ARG A 62 6.80 5.19 15.32
N PHE A 63 6.20 6.37 15.45
CA PHE A 63 4.97 6.56 16.23
C PHE A 63 3.81 5.75 15.65
N ILE A 64 3.58 5.88 14.34
CA ILE A 64 2.54 5.16 13.60
C ILE A 64 2.71 3.64 13.77
N MET A 65 3.92 3.13 13.59
CA MET A 65 4.23 1.70 13.73
C MET A 65 3.88 1.17 15.13
N GLN A 66 4.34 1.85 16.17
CA GLN A 66 4.07 1.46 17.55
C GLN A 66 2.59 1.55 17.90
N ARG A 67 1.89 2.58 17.41
CA ARG A 67 0.46 2.75 17.69
C ARG A 67 -0.38 1.71 16.95
N VAL A 68 -0.09 1.42 15.68
CA VAL A 68 -0.77 0.36 14.91
C VAL A 68 -0.61 -0.99 15.61
N ALA A 69 0.60 -1.32 16.06
CA ALA A 69 0.85 -2.56 16.80
C ALA A 69 0.00 -2.63 18.08
N ALA A 70 -0.12 -1.52 18.83
CA ALA A 70 -0.92 -1.47 20.05
C ALA A 70 -2.41 -1.67 19.76
N GLU A 71 -2.98 -0.97 18.78
CA GLU A 71 -4.41 -1.07 18.41
C GLU A 71 -4.82 -2.48 17.96
N LEU A 72 -3.90 -3.23 17.34
CA LEU A 72 -4.18 -4.57 16.82
C LEU A 72 -3.89 -5.68 17.82
N LEU A 73 -2.96 -5.47 18.76
CA LEU A 73 -2.47 -6.50 19.68
C LEU A 73 -2.94 -6.33 21.12
N LEU A 74 -3.57 -5.20 21.49
CA LEU A 74 -3.98 -4.90 22.87
C LEU A 74 -5.47 -4.51 22.93
N PRO A 75 -6.40 -5.46 23.10
CA PRO A 75 -6.18 -6.91 23.23
C PRO A 75 -5.91 -7.58 21.86
N PRO A 76 -5.24 -8.76 21.84
CA PRO A 76 -4.97 -9.47 20.59
C PRO A 76 -6.27 -10.03 19.98
N PRO A 77 -6.26 -10.39 18.68
CA PRO A 77 -7.38 -11.08 18.05
C PRO A 77 -7.62 -12.43 18.71
N SER A 78 -8.86 -12.66 19.14
CA SER A 78 -9.31 -13.94 19.72
C SER A 78 -9.75 -14.88 18.60
N ILE A 79 -9.55 -16.18 18.78
CA ILE A 79 -10.04 -17.24 17.86
C ILE A 79 -11.54 -17.10 17.55
N SER A 80 -12.33 -16.56 18.48
CA SER A 80 -13.77 -16.35 18.32
C SER A 80 -14.14 -15.19 17.40
N ASN A 81 -13.18 -14.34 17.01
CA ASN A 81 -13.48 -13.16 16.21
C ASN A 81 -13.95 -13.56 14.81
N THR A 82 -15.04 -12.93 14.36
CA THR A 82 -15.58 -13.12 13.02
C THR A 82 -14.72 -12.41 11.97
N ASP A 83 -14.81 -12.82 10.71
CA ASP A 83 -14.10 -12.15 9.61
C ASP A 83 -14.45 -10.66 9.53
N ASP A 84 -15.69 -10.30 9.86
CA ASP A 84 -16.19 -8.92 9.87
C ASP A 84 -15.59 -8.10 11.02
N GLU A 85 -15.49 -8.70 12.21
CA GLU A 85 -14.82 -8.09 13.36
C GLU A 85 -13.33 -7.87 13.09
N ILE A 86 -12.66 -8.79 12.39
CA ILE A 86 -11.26 -8.62 12.00
C ILE A 86 -11.10 -7.47 11.00
N ARG A 87 -11.95 -7.39 9.97
CA ARG A 87 -11.95 -6.27 9.01
C ARG A 87 -12.20 -4.94 9.72
N GLU A 88 -13.13 -4.91 10.65
CA GLU A 88 -13.48 -3.71 11.40
C GLU A 88 -12.38 -3.31 12.38
N ARG A 89 -11.71 -4.29 13.02
CA ARG A 89 -10.52 -4.04 13.85
C ARG A 89 -9.39 -3.41 13.04
N LEU A 90 -9.10 -3.93 11.84
CA LEU A 90 -8.11 -3.34 10.94
C LEU A 90 -8.50 -1.90 10.57
N ARG A 91 -9.74 -1.65 10.17
CA ARG A 91 -10.22 -0.30 9.83
C ARG A 91 -10.06 0.67 11.01
N ASN A 92 -10.52 0.27 12.19
CA ASN A 92 -10.47 1.09 13.39
C ASN A 92 -9.05 1.37 13.87
N ALA A 93 -8.11 0.44 13.67
CA ALA A 93 -6.71 0.68 13.97
C ALA A 93 -6.15 1.87 13.16
N PHE A 94 -6.39 1.92 11.85
CA PHE A 94 -5.94 3.06 11.02
C PHE A 94 -6.60 4.38 11.44
N LEU A 95 -7.92 4.37 11.71
CA LEU A 95 -8.65 5.56 12.17
C LEU A 95 -8.13 6.06 13.52
N SER A 96 -7.93 5.15 14.48
CA SER A 96 -7.42 5.48 15.82
C SER A 96 -5.98 6.01 15.75
N VAL A 97 -5.13 5.42 14.92
CA VAL A 97 -3.73 5.86 14.74
C VAL A 97 -3.66 7.24 14.12
N GLU A 98 -4.47 7.52 13.09
CA GLU A 98 -4.53 8.84 12.48
C GLU A 98 -4.97 9.90 13.48
N LYS A 99 -6.02 9.61 14.27
CA LYS A 99 -6.50 10.50 15.32
C LYS A 99 -5.43 10.74 16.38
N ALA A 100 -4.77 9.68 16.86
CA ALA A 100 -3.70 9.77 17.84
C ALA A 100 -2.49 10.56 17.31
N TYR A 101 -2.20 10.47 16.01
CA TYR A 101 -1.19 11.32 15.38
C TYR A 101 -1.58 12.79 15.48
N THR A 102 -2.80 13.17 15.09
CA THR A 102 -3.26 14.56 15.20
C THR A 102 -3.23 15.07 16.64
N GLU A 103 -3.69 14.26 17.60
CA GLU A 103 -3.64 14.58 19.03
C GLU A 103 -2.19 14.77 19.53
N ASN A 104 -1.24 13.94 19.07
CA ASN A 104 0.18 14.06 19.43
C ASN A 104 0.83 15.35 18.92
N TYR A 105 0.36 15.88 17.79
CA TYR A 105 0.90 17.11 17.17
C TYR A 105 0.03 18.35 17.40
N ASP A 106 -1.05 18.27 18.18
CA ASP A 106 -2.04 19.34 18.38
C ASP A 106 -1.40 20.64 18.90
N GLY A 107 -0.47 20.54 19.85
CA GLY A 107 0.29 21.69 20.35
C GLY A 107 1.10 22.41 19.27
N MET A 108 1.71 21.65 18.35
CA MET A 108 2.47 22.23 17.23
C MET A 108 1.54 22.87 16.19
N ILE A 109 0.36 22.26 15.95
CA ILE A 109 -0.66 22.81 15.05
C ILE A 109 -1.19 24.15 15.61
N ALA A 110 -1.44 24.22 16.91
CA ALA A 110 -1.86 25.45 17.59
C ALA A 110 -0.78 26.54 17.53
N GLU A 111 0.48 26.18 17.85
CA GLU A 111 1.63 27.10 17.76
C GLU A 111 1.78 27.67 16.35
N ARG A 112 1.75 26.80 15.33
CA ARG A 112 1.83 27.20 13.92
C ARG A 112 0.74 28.18 13.54
N THR A 113 -0.50 27.92 13.94
CA THR A 113 -1.66 28.77 13.64
C THR A 113 -1.50 30.16 14.27
N SER A 114 -1.01 30.20 15.51
CA SER A 114 -0.70 31.46 16.22
C SER A 114 0.40 32.26 15.50
N LEU A 115 1.52 31.62 15.14
CA LEU A 115 2.64 32.24 14.44
C LEU A 115 2.21 32.75 13.05
N GLN A 116 1.37 32.01 12.34
CA GLN A 116 0.85 32.43 11.04
C GLN A 116 -0.06 33.66 11.16
N TYR A 117 -0.90 33.74 12.19
CA TYR A 117 -1.71 34.93 12.47
C TYR A 117 -0.83 36.14 12.82
N GLN A 118 0.20 35.95 13.65
CA GLN A 118 1.16 37.01 13.98
C GLN A 118 1.82 37.59 12.72
N LEU A 119 2.26 36.74 11.78
CA LEU A 119 2.81 37.18 10.49
C LEU A 119 1.84 38.05 9.67
N GLN A 120 0.55 37.73 9.70
CA GLN A 120 -0.47 38.52 8.97
C GLN A 120 -0.73 39.87 9.61
N THR A 121 -0.51 40.01 10.91
CA THR A 121 -0.76 41.24 11.69
C THR A 121 0.45 42.16 11.85
N LEU A 122 1.64 41.74 11.41
CA LEU A 122 2.87 42.53 11.54
C LEU A 122 2.85 43.74 10.59
N ASN A 123 3.09 44.94 11.14
CA ASN A 123 3.24 46.17 10.37
C ASN A 123 4.62 46.28 9.72
N GLU A 124 4.71 47.02 8.60
CA GLU A 124 5.93 47.16 7.75
C GLU A 124 7.19 47.68 8.48
N THR A 125 7.08 48.17 9.72
CA THR A 125 8.18 48.81 10.45
C THR A 125 8.89 47.90 11.47
N GLN A 126 8.41 46.68 11.73
CA GLN A 126 9.04 45.71 12.67
C GLN A 126 9.78 44.56 11.94
N ILE A 127 10.09 44.77 10.65
CA ILE A 127 10.13 43.73 9.62
C ILE A 127 11.30 42.72 9.68
N SER A 128 12.47 43.02 10.24
CA SER A 128 13.64 42.16 9.94
C SER A 128 13.79 40.96 10.90
N GLN A 129 14.16 41.17 12.16
CA GLN A 129 14.66 40.06 13.00
C GLN A 129 13.55 39.16 13.58
N ASN A 130 12.39 39.74 13.95
CA ASN A 130 11.28 38.94 14.50
C ASN A 130 10.58 38.12 13.41
N CYS A 131 10.51 38.63 12.18
CA CYS A 131 9.94 37.92 11.05
C CYS A 131 10.78 36.67 10.72
N ASP A 132 12.10 36.83 10.66
CA ASP A 132 13.02 35.72 10.37
C ASP A 132 12.91 34.59 11.42
N ASN A 133 12.80 34.94 12.70
CA ASN A 133 12.61 33.96 13.78
C ASN A 133 11.27 33.22 13.66
N ILE A 134 10.18 33.93 13.35
CA ILE A 134 8.87 33.32 13.17
C ILE A 134 8.87 32.39 11.96
N LEU A 135 9.45 32.81 10.84
CA LEU A 135 9.57 31.99 9.63
C LEU A 135 10.43 30.76 9.87
N HIS A 136 11.54 30.89 10.60
CA HIS A 136 12.38 29.76 10.99
C HIS A 136 11.58 28.75 11.83
N ARG A 137 10.85 29.23 12.84
CA ARG A 137 10.03 28.37 13.70
C ARG A 137 8.89 27.69 12.94
N LEU A 138 8.22 28.40 12.05
CA LEU A 138 7.20 27.82 11.17
C LEU A 138 7.77 26.70 10.29
N LYS A 139 8.97 26.90 9.73
CA LYS A 139 9.64 25.89 8.92
C LYS A 139 9.99 24.64 9.74
N GLU A 140 10.47 24.80 10.97
CA GLU A 140 10.70 23.68 11.88
C GLU A 140 9.40 22.90 12.16
N ILE A 141 8.30 23.62 12.45
CA ILE A 141 7.01 22.99 12.71
C ILE A 141 6.51 22.25 11.47
N ASP A 142 6.57 22.88 10.29
CA ASP A 142 6.17 22.28 9.03
C ASP A 142 6.99 21.02 8.72
N GLN A 143 8.27 20.99 9.06
CA GLN A 143 9.10 19.79 8.90
C GLN A 143 8.56 18.61 9.73
N HIS A 144 8.16 18.83 10.98
CA HIS A 144 7.58 17.77 11.82
C HIS A 144 6.18 17.36 11.34
N LEU A 145 5.33 18.33 10.99
CA LEU A 145 3.96 18.09 10.51
C LEU A 145 3.92 17.46 9.12
N SER A 146 5.00 17.56 8.35
CA SER A 146 5.14 16.87 7.07
C SER A 146 5.40 15.37 7.19
N GLY A 147 5.80 14.92 8.40
CA GLY A 147 6.16 13.54 8.69
C GLY A 147 4.95 12.60 8.65
N GLY A 148 5.08 11.47 7.96
CA GLY A 148 4.03 10.46 7.88
C GLY A 148 4.57 9.09 7.48
N ALA A 149 3.69 8.15 7.18
CA ALA A 149 4.08 6.85 6.66
C ALA A 149 3.05 6.25 5.69
N THR A 150 3.57 5.51 4.72
CA THR A 150 2.83 4.50 3.98
C THR A 150 2.91 3.18 4.73
N VAL A 151 1.82 2.42 4.75
CA VAL A 151 1.70 1.23 5.62
C VAL A 151 1.03 0.08 4.88
N VAL A 152 1.63 -1.10 4.93
CA VAL A 152 0.97 -2.36 4.60
C VAL A 152 1.00 -3.29 5.80
N LEU A 153 -0.16 -3.85 6.15
CA LEU A 153 -0.34 -4.81 7.21
C LEU A 153 -0.87 -6.12 6.64
N ALA A 154 -0.41 -7.24 7.19
CA ALA A 154 -1.00 -8.55 6.95
C ALA A 154 -1.28 -9.25 8.28
N LEU A 155 -2.50 -9.71 8.45
CA LEU A 155 -2.94 -10.49 9.60
C LEU A 155 -3.34 -11.88 9.12
N VAL A 156 -2.67 -12.90 9.65
CA VAL A 156 -3.06 -14.30 9.50
C VAL A 156 -3.78 -14.71 10.76
N HIS A 157 -5.07 -15.00 10.65
CA HIS A 157 -5.95 -15.38 11.74
C HIS A 157 -6.85 -16.54 11.29
N ASN A 158 -6.94 -17.63 12.07
CA ASN A 158 -7.75 -18.80 11.74
C ASN A 158 -7.52 -19.34 10.30
N ASN A 159 -6.26 -19.44 9.87
CA ASN A 159 -5.86 -19.85 8.52
C ASN A 159 -6.40 -18.97 7.37
N LYS A 160 -6.86 -17.75 7.69
CA LYS A 160 -7.27 -16.72 6.74
C LYS A 160 -6.30 -15.56 6.78
N LEU A 161 -5.97 -15.02 5.62
CA LEU A 161 -5.14 -13.85 5.44
C LEU A 161 -6.02 -12.62 5.17
N PHE A 162 -5.79 -11.58 5.96
CA PHE A 162 -6.33 -10.24 5.77
C PHE A 162 -5.17 -9.28 5.50
N VAL A 163 -5.34 -8.38 4.53
CA VAL A 163 -4.33 -7.38 4.17
C VAL A 163 -4.96 -6.00 4.23
N ALA A 164 -4.30 -5.05 4.87
CA ALA A 164 -4.72 -3.65 4.90
C ALA A 164 -3.58 -2.75 4.40
N ASN A 165 -3.88 -1.84 3.46
CA ASN A 165 -2.88 -0.97 2.85
C ASN A 165 -3.31 0.49 2.85
N VAL A 166 -2.35 1.38 3.12
CA VAL A 166 -2.43 2.83 2.94
C VAL A 166 -1.12 3.32 2.31
N GLY A 167 -1.13 3.43 0.98
CA GLY A 167 -0.09 4.12 0.21
C GLY A 167 0.47 3.23 -0.88
N GLU A 168 1.78 3.30 -1.08
CA GLU A 168 2.49 2.64 -2.18
C GLU A 168 3.24 1.35 -1.75
N THR A 169 3.15 0.93 -0.50
CA THR A 169 3.65 -0.39 -0.06
C THR A 169 2.84 -1.51 -0.69
N ARG A 170 3.46 -2.67 -0.91
CA ARG A 170 2.79 -3.81 -1.55
C ARG A 170 2.76 -5.07 -0.69
N ALA A 171 1.69 -5.83 -0.82
CA ALA A 171 1.63 -7.24 -0.41
C ALA A 171 1.49 -8.15 -1.64
N LEU A 172 2.34 -9.16 -1.75
CA LEU A 172 2.30 -10.17 -2.82
C LEU A 172 2.10 -11.56 -2.22
N LEU A 173 1.13 -12.31 -2.71
CA LEU A 173 0.93 -13.71 -2.38
C LEU A 173 1.40 -14.58 -3.54
N CYS A 174 2.39 -15.42 -3.27
CA CYS A 174 2.90 -16.38 -4.25
C CYS A 174 2.21 -17.73 -4.03
N LYS A 175 1.43 -18.16 -5.02
CA LYS A 175 0.71 -19.44 -5.03
C LYS A 175 1.21 -20.34 -6.14
N THR A 176 1.13 -21.65 -5.96
CA THR A 176 1.43 -22.62 -7.01
C THR A 176 0.13 -23.16 -7.60
N ASP A 177 -0.05 -23.10 -8.91
CA ASP A 177 -1.22 -23.71 -9.57
C ASP A 177 -1.07 -25.24 -9.72
N ASP A 178 -2.11 -25.88 -10.26
CA ASP A 178 -2.16 -27.34 -10.45
C ASP A 178 -1.01 -27.87 -11.34
N ASN A 179 -0.48 -27.02 -12.22
CA ASN A 179 0.66 -27.35 -13.09
C ASN A 179 2.01 -27.13 -12.40
N SER A 180 2.02 -26.91 -11.09
CA SER A 180 3.21 -26.59 -10.30
C SER A 180 3.90 -25.30 -10.74
N VAL A 181 3.16 -24.36 -11.34
CA VAL A 181 3.66 -23.05 -11.77
C VAL A 181 3.40 -22.02 -10.68
N LEU A 182 4.45 -21.29 -10.28
CA LEU A 182 4.32 -20.21 -9.30
C LEU A 182 3.67 -18.97 -9.93
N ARG A 183 2.51 -18.58 -9.43
CA ARG A 183 1.81 -17.33 -9.76
C ARG A 183 2.02 -16.29 -8.67
N VAL A 184 2.23 -15.05 -9.08
CA VAL A 184 2.43 -13.91 -8.18
C VAL A 184 1.19 -13.05 -8.24
N VAL A 185 0.47 -12.96 -7.12
CA VAL A 185 -0.76 -12.16 -7.01
C VAL A 185 -0.47 -10.97 -6.12
N GLN A 186 -0.55 -9.76 -6.67
CA GLN A 186 -0.50 -8.54 -5.88
C GLN A 186 -1.85 -8.37 -5.17
N LEU A 187 -1.83 -8.37 -3.83
CA LEU A 187 -3.03 -8.30 -3.00
C LEU A 187 -3.49 -6.86 -2.73
N THR A 188 -2.59 -5.89 -2.78
CA THR A 188 -2.85 -4.46 -2.51
C THR A 188 -2.92 -3.67 -3.80
N VAL A 189 -3.66 -2.56 -3.83
CA VAL A 189 -3.57 -1.61 -4.95
C VAL A 189 -2.69 -0.42 -4.54
N ASP A 190 -1.84 0.05 -5.46
CA ASP A 190 -0.99 1.21 -5.22
C ASP A 190 -1.84 2.48 -5.17
N HIS A 191 -1.80 3.20 -4.03
CA HIS A 191 -2.44 4.51 -3.89
C HIS A 191 -1.54 5.61 -4.45
N SER A 192 -1.54 5.77 -5.77
CA SER A 192 -0.70 6.73 -6.51
C SER A 192 -1.50 7.44 -7.60
N LEU A 193 -0.90 8.46 -8.23
CA LEU A 193 -1.49 9.18 -9.35
C LEU A 193 -1.58 8.36 -10.65
N ASN A 194 -0.99 7.16 -10.69
CA ASN A 194 -1.16 6.21 -11.80
C ASN A 194 -2.40 5.32 -11.64
N ASN A 195 -3.06 5.36 -10.48
CA ASN A 195 -4.26 4.59 -10.20
C ASN A 195 -5.50 5.39 -10.62
N GLU A 196 -6.26 4.84 -11.58
CA GLU A 196 -7.46 5.48 -12.12
C GLU A 196 -8.58 5.66 -11.09
N ASP A 197 -8.70 4.77 -10.10
CA ASP A 197 -9.70 4.91 -9.02
C ASP A 197 -9.34 6.07 -8.08
N GLU A 198 -8.03 6.26 -7.80
CA GLU A 198 -7.57 7.40 -7.01
C GLU A 198 -7.65 8.72 -7.80
N LEU A 199 -7.38 8.70 -9.11
CA LEU A 199 -7.60 9.87 -9.96
C LEU A 199 -9.08 10.26 -10.02
N LEU A 200 -9.99 9.29 -10.11
CA LEU A 200 -11.43 9.53 -10.04
C LEU A 200 -11.82 10.13 -8.69
N ARG A 201 -11.31 9.59 -7.57
CA ARG A 201 -11.55 10.14 -6.23
C ARG A 201 -11.10 11.59 -6.13
N LEU A 202 -9.90 11.91 -6.61
CA LEU A 202 -9.37 13.29 -6.62
C LEU A 202 -10.19 14.21 -7.55
N SER A 203 -10.68 13.69 -8.68
CA SER A 203 -11.56 14.42 -9.59
C SER A 203 -12.89 14.81 -8.93
N GLN A 204 -13.48 13.88 -8.15
CA GLN A 204 -14.71 14.14 -7.40
C GLN A 204 -14.52 15.22 -6.33
N LEU A 205 -13.30 15.43 -5.85
CA LEU A 205 -12.95 16.54 -4.97
C LEU A 205 -12.75 17.88 -5.71
N GLY A 206 -12.86 17.90 -7.04
CA GLY A 206 -12.68 19.11 -7.86
C GLY A 206 -11.24 19.37 -8.29
N LEU A 207 -10.36 18.37 -8.23
CA LEU A 207 -9.01 18.47 -8.78
C LEU A 207 -8.98 18.11 -10.27
N ASP A 208 -8.10 18.77 -11.02
CA ASP A 208 -7.94 18.57 -12.45
C ASP A 208 -7.04 17.35 -12.73
N VAL A 209 -7.65 16.26 -13.16
CA VAL A 209 -6.99 14.99 -13.48
C VAL A 209 -5.90 15.15 -14.54
N ASN A 210 -6.09 16.04 -15.52
CA ASN A 210 -5.10 16.22 -16.60
C ASN A 210 -3.82 16.88 -16.07
N LYS A 211 -3.95 17.76 -15.08
CA LYS A 211 -2.78 18.32 -14.38
C LYS A 211 -2.14 17.27 -13.49
N LEU A 212 -2.94 16.52 -12.75
CA LEU A 212 -2.43 15.49 -11.83
C LEU A 212 -1.65 14.38 -12.54
N ARG A 213 -2.07 13.94 -13.73
CA ARG A 213 -1.36 12.92 -14.53
C ARG A 213 0.07 13.32 -14.91
N ASN A 214 0.34 14.63 -15.01
CA ASN A 214 1.64 15.15 -15.39
C ASN A 214 2.52 15.54 -14.19
N VAL A 215 2.03 15.33 -12.97
CA VAL A 215 2.70 15.73 -11.75
C VAL A 215 3.15 14.49 -10.98
N GLN A 216 4.36 14.55 -10.42
CA GLN A 216 4.93 13.45 -9.63
C GLN A 216 4.49 13.49 -8.16
N TYR A 217 4.12 14.66 -7.63
CA TYR A 217 3.83 14.87 -6.21
C TYR A 217 2.45 15.47 -5.97
N LEU A 218 1.70 14.87 -5.05
CA LEU A 218 0.47 15.43 -4.49
C LEU A 218 0.84 16.19 -3.19
N GLY A 219 1.01 17.50 -3.30
CA GLY A 219 1.56 18.32 -2.21
C GLY A 219 3.05 18.04 -2.00
N ASN A 220 3.41 17.36 -0.92
CA ASN A 220 4.79 17.02 -0.54
C ASN A 220 5.11 15.52 -0.57
N GLN A 221 4.27 14.69 -1.20
CA GLN A 221 4.45 13.22 -1.27
C GLN A 221 3.99 12.65 -2.62
N THR A 222 4.41 11.44 -2.96
CA THR A 222 4.03 10.77 -4.23
C THR A 222 2.71 10.01 -4.15
N GLY A 223 2.37 9.48 -2.98
CA GLY A 223 1.15 8.71 -2.76
C GLY A 223 -0.09 9.59 -2.53
N THR A 224 -1.26 9.03 -2.83
CA THR A 224 -2.57 9.67 -2.63
C THR A 224 -3.20 9.35 -1.28
N ARG A 225 -2.60 8.42 -0.53
CA ARG A 225 -3.00 8.04 0.84
C ARG A 225 -1.77 7.80 1.72
N CYS A 226 -1.84 8.24 2.97
CA CYS A 226 -0.81 8.00 4.00
C CYS A 226 -1.41 8.16 5.40
N LEU A 227 -0.72 7.63 6.42
CA LEU A 227 -0.94 7.98 7.82
C LEU A 227 -0.05 9.17 8.20
N GLY A 228 -0.57 10.10 9.01
CA GLY A 228 0.13 11.33 9.39
C GLY A 228 0.23 12.36 8.26
N ASN A 229 1.32 13.13 8.18
CA ASN A 229 1.51 14.21 7.21
C ASN A 229 0.34 15.21 7.20
N TYR A 230 0.19 15.94 8.30
CA TYR A 230 -0.89 16.91 8.50
C TYR A 230 -0.92 18.00 7.41
N LEU A 231 0.24 18.30 6.80
CA LEU A 231 0.35 19.33 5.76
C LEU A 231 -0.56 19.07 4.56
N VAL A 232 -0.66 17.84 4.07
CA VAL A 232 -1.52 17.47 2.91
C VAL A 232 -2.93 17.04 3.30
N LYS A 233 -3.22 17.04 4.61
CA LYS A 233 -4.52 16.81 5.22
C LYS A 233 -5.05 18.14 5.73
N GLY A 234 -5.06 18.42 7.03
CA GLY A 234 -5.64 19.66 7.60
C GLY A 234 -5.12 20.99 7.02
N LEU A 235 -3.93 21.03 6.40
CA LEU A 235 -3.37 22.24 5.78
C LEU A 235 -3.23 22.17 4.25
N TYR A 236 -3.93 21.26 3.59
CA TYR A 236 -3.85 21.06 2.13
C TYR A 236 -4.09 22.33 1.31
N LYS A 237 -4.88 23.28 1.83
CA LYS A 237 -5.13 24.59 1.22
C LYS A 237 -3.88 25.45 1.01
N ALA A 238 -2.81 25.20 1.76
CA ALA A 238 -1.53 25.87 1.60
C ALA A 238 -0.77 25.42 0.32
N PHE A 239 -1.13 24.28 -0.27
CA PHE A 239 -0.49 23.78 -1.49
C PHE A 239 -1.27 24.21 -2.74
N PRO A 240 -0.71 25.03 -3.64
CA PRO A 240 -1.42 25.50 -4.83
C PRO A 240 -1.92 24.40 -5.76
N SER A 241 -1.25 23.24 -5.79
CA SER A 241 -1.62 22.10 -6.63
C SER A 241 -2.89 21.37 -6.17
N ILE A 242 -3.25 21.48 -4.89
CA ILE A 242 -4.37 20.74 -4.28
C ILE A 242 -5.34 21.63 -3.49
N SER A 243 -5.11 22.94 -3.45
CA SER A 243 -5.91 23.89 -2.67
C SER A 243 -7.37 24.00 -3.16
N SER A 244 -7.63 23.69 -4.43
CA SER A 244 -8.99 23.69 -4.99
C SER A 244 -9.84 22.50 -4.57
N ALA A 245 -9.27 21.49 -3.90
CA ALA A 245 -10.03 20.32 -3.45
C ALA A 245 -11.13 20.71 -2.44
N ALA A 246 -12.30 20.08 -2.53
CA ALA A 246 -13.44 20.35 -1.64
C ALA A 246 -13.25 19.79 -0.22
N ALA A 247 -12.43 18.75 -0.07
CA ALA A 247 -12.07 18.11 1.18
C ALA A 247 -10.60 17.63 1.12
N GLU A 248 -10.12 16.96 2.17
CA GLU A 248 -8.75 16.45 2.24
C GLU A 248 -8.44 15.52 1.04
N PRO A 249 -7.48 15.89 0.17
CA PRO A 249 -7.17 15.11 -1.03
C PRO A 249 -6.36 13.85 -0.69
N VAL A 250 -5.51 13.93 0.33
CA VAL A 250 -4.79 12.78 0.88
C VAL A 250 -5.59 12.24 2.07
N VAL A 251 -5.84 10.93 2.09
CA VAL A 251 -6.64 10.30 3.15
C VAL A 251 -5.87 9.17 3.85
N ALA A 252 -6.28 8.87 5.09
CA ALA A 252 -5.74 7.77 5.91
C ALA A 252 -6.54 6.46 5.80
N ALA A 253 -7.62 6.45 5.01
CA ALA A 253 -8.52 5.32 4.91
C ALA A 253 -7.85 4.09 4.27
N PRO A 254 -7.76 2.95 4.96
CA PRO A 254 -7.15 1.74 4.42
C PRO A 254 -8.03 1.07 3.39
N GLU A 255 -7.39 0.50 2.37
CA GLU A 255 -7.98 -0.55 1.55
C GLU A 255 -7.73 -1.89 2.24
N ILE A 256 -8.80 -2.66 2.48
CA ILE A 256 -8.74 -3.94 3.19
C ILE A 256 -9.16 -5.06 2.24
N HIS A 257 -8.29 -6.04 2.05
CA HIS A 257 -8.53 -7.23 1.23
C HIS A 257 -8.57 -8.49 2.11
N GLY A 258 -9.40 -9.44 1.70
CA GLY A 258 -9.64 -10.71 2.39
C GLY A 258 -11.02 -10.79 3.04
N PRO A 259 -11.34 -11.90 3.71
CA PRO A 259 -10.44 -13.03 4.02
C PRO A 259 -9.96 -13.78 2.78
N ILE A 260 -8.70 -14.21 2.78
CA ILE A 260 -8.13 -15.12 1.78
C ILE A 260 -7.78 -16.42 2.49
N ASP A 261 -8.39 -17.53 2.08
CA ASP A 261 -8.05 -18.83 2.64
C ASP A 261 -6.63 -19.25 2.27
N LEU A 262 -5.86 -19.63 3.29
CA LEU A 262 -4.50 -20.14 3.13
C LEU A 262 -4.55 -21.66 2.92
N ASP A 263 -4.74 -22.04 1.67
CA ASP A 263 -4.68 -23.44 1.22
C ASP A 263 -3.24 -23.96 1.06
N GLN A 264 -3.12 -25.22 0.64
CA GLN A 264 -1.83 -25.86 0.35
C GLN A 264 -1.12 -25.27 -0.88
N SER A 265 -1.80 -24.48 -1.71
CA SER A 265 -1.20 -23.81 -2.88
C SER A 265 -0.37 -22.59 -2.47
N CYS A 266 -0.68 -21.99 -1.33
CA CYS A 266 -0.01 -20.80 -0.80
C CYS A 266 1.43 -21.15 -0.38
N ARG A 267 2.42 -20.52 -1.01
CA ARG A 267 3.85 -20.78 -0.76
C ARG A 267 4.44 -19.79 0.20
N PHE A 268 4.37 -18.50 -0.12
CA PHE A 268 4.89 -17.45 0.73
C PHE A 268 4.18 -16.12 0.46
N LEU A 269 4.12 -15.27 1.48
CA LEU A 269 3.65 -13.89 1.45
C LEU A 269 4.86 -12.96 1.48
N VAL A 270 4.80 -11.88 0.71
CA VAL A 270 5.81 -10.83 0.67
C VAL A 270 5.16 -9.50 1.04
N LEU A 271 5.72 -8.78 1.99
CA LEU A 271 5.43 -7.35 2.23
C LEU A 271 6.67 -6.54 1.87
N VAL A 272 6.48 -5.47 1.11
CA VAL A 272 7.61 -4.75 0.50
C VAL A 272 7.37 -3.24 0.45
N SER A 273 8.41 -2.45 0.71
CA SER A 273 8.41 -0.99 0.53
C SER A 273 8.52 -0.58 -0.95
N ALA A 274 8.10 0.64 -1.26
CA ALA A 274 8.19 1.21 -2.60
C ALA A 274 9.62 1.32 -3.11
N GLY A 275 10.58 1.60 -2.23
CA GLY A 275 12.00 1.61 -2.56
C GLY A 275 12.46 0.35 -3.31
N VAL A 276 12.04 -0.84 -2.88
CA VAL A 276 12.49 -2.12 -3.47
C VAL A 276 12.00 -2.29 -4.91
N TYR A 277 10.68 -2.23 -5.13
CA TYR A 277 10.16 -2.49 -6.48
C TYR A 277 10.46 -1.32 -7.42
N ARG A 278 10.64 -0.10 -6.91
CA ARG A 278 11.09 1.04 -7.72
C ARG A 278 12.52 0.85 -8.21
N ARG A 279 13.44 0.31 -7.40
CA ARG A 279 14.79 -0.07 -7.91
C ARG A 279 14.69 -1.04 -9.08
N ILE A 280 13.85 -2.06 -8.97
CA ILE A 280 13.65 -3.05 -10.04
C ILE A 280 13.08 -2.37 -11.31
N GLN A 281 12.09 -1.48 -11.15
CA GLN A 281 11.48 -0.72 -12.24
C GLN A 281 12.48 0.22 -12.91
N GLU A 282 13.35 0.88 -12.14
CA GLU A 282 14.38 1.79 -12.66
C GLU A 282 15.40 1.06 -13.55
N VAL A 283 15.75 -0.18 -13.21
CA VAL A 283 16.73 -0.99 -13.98
C VAL A 283 16.11 -1.60 -15.24
N ARG A 284 14.84 -2.02 -15.20
CA ARG A 284 14.23 -2.87 -16.25
C ARG A 284 13.08 -2.21 -17.01
N GLY A 285 12.55 -1.09 -16.54
CA GLY A 285 11.55 -0.26 -17.23
C GLY A 285 10.11 -0.78 -17.25
N SER A 286 9.80 -1.95 -16.69
CA SER A 286 8.44 -2.53 -16.70
C SER A 286 7.82 -2.61 -15.30
N TYR A 287 6.68 -1.93 -15.12
CA TYR A 287 5.89 -1.96 -13.89
C TYR A 287 5.28 -3.35 -13.63
N GLU A 288 4.77 -4.00 -14.67
CA GLU A 288 4.09 -5.30 -14.57
C GLU A 288 5.07 -6.43 -14.24
N GLU A 289 6.33 -6.31 -14.66
CA GLU A 289 7.33 -7.34 -14.44
C GLU A 289 8.04 -7.24 -13.08
N ALA A 290 7.99 -6.09 -12.41
CA ALA A 290 8.75 -5.87 -11.17
C ALA A 290 8.40 -6.88 -10.07
N ASN A 291 7.10 -7.16 -9.87
CA ASN A 291 6.64 -8.14 -8.88
C ASN A 291 7.08 -9.57 -9.25
N LYS A 292 7.06 -9.90 -10.54
CA LYS A 292 7.48 -11.19 -11.08
C LYS A 292 8.98 -11.40 -10.88
N GLN A 293 9.79 -10.37 -11.14
CA GLN A 293 11.23 -10.41 -10.95
C GLN A 293 11.60 -10.49 -9.46
N LEU A 294 10.91 -9.72 -8.60
CA LEU A 294 11.09 -9.82 -7.15
C LEU A 294 10.81 -11.24 -6.65
N ALA A 295 9.68 -11.83 -7.04
CA ALA A 295 9.34 -13.20 -6.69
C ALA A 295 10.36 -14.22 -7.24
N GLN A 296 10.90 -13.99 -8.45
CA GLN A 296 11.95 -14.82 -9.01
C GLN A 296 13.21 -14.81 -8.15
N LYS A 297 13.71 -13.62 -7.81
CA LYS A 297 14.90 -13.45 -6.95
C LYS A 297 14.71 -14.10 -5.59
N ILE A 298 13.51 -13.98 -5.01
CA ILE A 298 13.14 -14.66 -3.76
C ILE A 298 13.23 -16.17 -3.90
N VAL A 299 12.63 -16.76 -4.94
CA VAL A 299 12.66 -18.22 -5.20
C VAL A 299 14.07 -18.73 -5.43
N GLU A 300 14.89 -17.98 -6.17
CA GLU A 300 16.30 -18.33 -6.37
C GLU A 300 17.08 -18.30 -5.04
N ASN A 301 16.84 -17.29 -4.20
CA ASN A 301 17.48 -17.19 -2.88
C ASN A 301 16.99 -18.27 -1.90
N PHE A 302 15.72 -18.68 -1.95
CA PHE A 302 15.24 -19.84 -1.20
C PHE A 302 16.02 -21.13 -1.55
N ARG A 303 16.55 -21.24 -2.78
CA ARG A 303 17.33 -22.41 -3.23
C ARG A 303 18.82 -22.27 -2.91
N LYS A 304 19.35 -21.05 -2.88
CA LYS A 304 20.77 -20.75 -2.62
C LYS A 304 21.09 -20.74 -1.12
N GLN A 305 20.19 -20.18 -0.31
CA GLN A 305 20.45 -19.91 1.11
C GLN A 305 20.11 -21.12 1.99
N SER A 306 21.01 -21.48 2.90
CA SER A 306 20.77 -22.50 3.92
C SER A 306 20.04 -21.95 5.14
N ASP A 307 20.31 -20.69 5.52
CA ASP A 307 19.59 -19.98 6.58
C ASP A 307 18.46 -19.13 5.99
N PHE A 308 17.22 -19.55 6.26
CA PHE A 308 16.02 -18.83 5.82
C PHE A 308 16.01 -17.36 6.26
N ARG A 309 16.61 -17.02 7.41
CA ARG A 309 16.66 -15.63 7.92
C ARG A 309 17.48 -14.70 7.03
N ARG A 310 18.43 -15.23 6.24
CA ARG A 310 19.26 -14.46 5.31
C ARG A 310 18.61 -14.23 3.95
N VAL A 311 17.51 -14.91 3.63
CA VAL A 311 16.87 -14.82 2.30
C VAL A 311 16.49 -13.38 1.97
N SER A 312 15.78 -12.66 2.85
CA SER A 312 15.41 -11.26 2.59
C SER A 312 16.63 -10.35 2.40
N GLN A 313 17.68 -10.55 3.21
CA GLN A 313 18.92 -9.77 3.14
C GLN A 313 19.60 -9.96 1.78
N SER A 314 19.83 -11.22 1.37
CA SER A 314 20.50 -11.53 0.10
C SER A 314 19.69 -11.08 -1.12
N VAL A 315 18.35 -11.16 -1.07
CA VAL A 315 17.50 -10.63 -2.15
C VAL A 315 17.67 -9.12 -2.30
N LEU A 316 17.70 -8.37 -1.18
CA LEU A 316 17.88 -6.92 -1.24
C LEU A 316 19.28 -6.54 -1.71
N GLU A 317 20.32 -7.24 -1.26
CA GLU A 317 21.71 -7.06 -1.74
C GLU A 317 21.80 -7.28 -3.26
N GLU A 318 21.21 -8.36 -3.79
CA GLU A 318 21.18 -8.62 -5.24
C GLU A 318 20.42 -7.53 -6.02
N ILE A 319 19.38 -6.92 -5.45
CA ILE A 319 18.62 -5.83 -6.10
C ILE A 319 19.42 -4.53 -6.10
N GLU A 320 20.03 -4.20 -4.96
CA GLU A 320 20.82 -2.97 -4.81
C GLU A 320 22.08 -3.02 -5.69
N ASP A 321 22.75 -4.16 -5.78
CA ASP A 321 23.93 -4.35 -6.64
C ASP A 321 23.59 -4.17 -8.14
N GLU A 322 22.47 -4.74 -8.60
CA GLU A 322 21.97 -4.53 -9.97
C GLU A 322 21.64 -3.07 -10.24
N PHE A 323 20.98 -2.42 -9.28
CA PHE A 323 20.60 -1.01 -9.37
C PHE A 323 21.82 -0.09 -9.40
N MET A 324 22.78 -0.29 -8.50
CA MET A 324 24.01 0.51 -8.46
C MET A 324 24.84 0.32 -9.74
N SER A 325 24.92 -0.90 -10.26
CA SER A 325 25.55 -1.19 -11.54
C SER A 325 24.88 -0.43 -12.69
N TYR A 326 23.54 -0.40 -12.73
CA TYR A 326 22.78 0.37 -13.70
C TYR A 326 23.03 1.88 -13.57
N CYS A 327 23.09 2.42 -12.35
CA CYS A 327 23.40 3.83 -12.13
C CYS A 327 24.79 4.21 -12.62
N VAL A 328 25.81 3.39 -12.33
CA VAL A 328 27.19 3.61 -12.80
C VAL A 328 27.26 3.57 -14.33
N GLN A 329 26.60 2.60 -14.96
CA GLN A 329 26.58 2.46 -16.42
C GLN A 329 25.91 3.65 -17.12
N ASN A 330 24.90 4.26 -16.49
CA ASN A 330 24.12 5.35 -17.07
C ASN A 330 24.47 6.73 -16.51
N ASN A 331 25.54 6.85 -15.73
CA ASN A 331 25.94 8.09 -15.04
C ASN A 331 24.80 8.74 -14.22
N LEU A 332 23.95 7.91 -13.60
CA LEU A 332 22.85 8.36 -12.75
C LEU A 332 23.31 8.46 -11.29
N THR A 333 22.79 9.45 -10.59
CA THR A 333 23.00 9.57 -9.13
C THR A 333 21.80 8.97 -8.40
N PRO A 334 21.98 7.87 -7.63
CA PRO A 334 20.93 7.31 -6.80
C PRO A 334 20.33 8.33 -5.84
N LYS A 335 19.02 8.27 -5.64
CA LYS A 335 18.36 9.01 -4.56
C LYS A 335 18.87 8.49 -3.20
N PRO A 336 19.52 9.35 -2.38
CA PRO A 336 19.98 8.95 -1.05
C PRO A 336 18.82 8.70 -0.11
N ASN A 337 19.06 7.94 0.96
CA ASN A 337 18.12 7.66 2.04
C ASN A 337 16.78 7.06 1.55
N THR A 338 16.84 6.25 0.49
CA THR A 338 15.67 5.49 0.03
C THR A 338 15.42 4.34 1.00
N HIS A 339 14.21 4.24 1.53
CA HIS A 339 13.83 3.19 2.48
C HIS A 339 13.58 1.86 1.76
N ILE A 340 14.29 0.82 2.15
CA ILE A 340 14.24 -0.49 1.53
C ILE A 340 13.89 -1.52 2.62
N THR A 341 12.73 -2.15 2.49
CA THR A 341 12.28 -3.21 3.40
C THR A 341 11.66 -4.35 2.63
N LEU A 342 12.06 -5.57 2.98
CA LEU A 342 11.49 -6.81 2.45
C LEU A 342 11.22 -7.78 3.61
N LEU A 343 9.94 -8.11 3.79
CA LEU A 343 9.47 -9.10 4.75
C LEU A 343 8.87 -10.28 3.99
N ILE A 344 9.31 -11.49 4.31
CA ILE A 344 8.84 -12.72 3.67
C ILE A 344 8.31 -13.65 4.77
N ARG A 345 7.03 -14.00 4.69
CA ARG A 345 6.42 -15.06 5.50
C ARG A 345 6.30 -16.32 4.66
N ASN A 346 7.06 -17.35 5.02
CA ASN A 346 7.02 -18.65 4.35
C ASN A 346 5.86 -19.49 4.90
N PHE A 347 4.91 -19.93 4.06
CA PHE A 347 3.86 -20.88 4.47
C PHE A 347 4.31 -22.31 4.24
N ASN A 348 4.54 -22.68 2.98
CA ASN A 348 4.79 -24.05 2.52
C ASN A 348 5.86 -24.12 1.42
N PHE A 349 6.76 -23.14 1.34
CA PHE A 349 7.91 -23.21 0.44
C PHE A 349 9.03 -24.00 1.12
N LEU A 350 9.22 -25.24 0.68
CA LEU A 350 10.26 -26.11 1.23
C LEU A 350 11.64 -25.61 0.75
N PRO A 351 12.61 -25.42 1.66
CA PRO A 351 14.00 -25.27 1.26
C PRO A 351 14.46 -26.55 0.54
N PRO A 352 15.43 -26.46 -0.40
CA PRO A 352 15.98 -27.66 -1.01
C PRO A 352 16.55 -28.56 0.09
N VAL A 353 15.94 -29.73 0.25
CA VAL A 353 16.45 -30.72 1.18
C VAL A 353 17.81 -31.17 0.66
N SER A 354 18.87 -30.98 1.46
CA SER A 354 20.12 -31.72 1.28
C SER A 354 19.84 -33.18 1.63
N ASN A 355 19.40 -33.98 0.66
CA ASN A 355 19.15 -35.40 0.85
C ASN A 355 20.10 -36.26 0.04
N ASP A 356 20.92 -37.00 0.79
CA ASP A 356 21.16 -38.40 0.49
C ASP A 356 19.84 -39.09 0.09
N SER A 357 19.88 -39.78 -1.04
CA SER A 357 18.93 -40.79 -1.53
C SER A 357 17.46 -40.39 -1.80
N CYS A 358 17.20 -40.15 -3.10
CA CYS A 358 16.04 -40.59 -3.89
C CYS A 358 14.63 -40.63 -3.25
N GLN A 359 13.84 -39.58 -3.48
CA GLN A 359 12.50 -39.69 -4.09
C GLN A 359 12.29 -38.49 -5.04
N LYS A 360 11.66 -38.73 -6.20
CA LYS A 360 11.54 -37.75 -7.30
C LYS A 360 10.95 -36.42 -6.81
N ASN A 361 11.77 -35.38 -6.81
CA ASN A 361 11.38 -33.99 -6.57
C ASN A 361 10.26 -33.58 -7.53
N GLN A 362 9.12 -33.12 -7.01
CA GLN A 362 8.19 -32.28 -7.77
C GLN A 362 8.89 -30.93 -8.02
N SER A 363 9.61 -30.83 -9.13
CA SER A 363 10.27 -29.61 -9.54
C SER A 363 9.22 -28.53 -9.84
N VAL A 364 9.10 -27.53 -8.97
CA VAL A 364 8.31 -26.32 -9.23
C VAL A 364 8.87 -25.66 -10.50
N ARG A 365 8.09 -25.67 -11.58
CA ARG A 365 8.49 -25.07 -12.87
C ARG A 365 8.12 -23.60 -12.83
N PHE A 366 9.12 -22.72 -12.90
CA PHE A 366 8.90 -21.28 -12.80
C PHE A 366 8.40 -20.73 -14.14
N ASN A 367 7.13 -20.30 -14.20
CA ASN A 367 6.58 -19.54 -15.33
C ASN A 367 5.49 -18.56 -14.85
N PRO A 368 5.86 -17.50 -14.12
CA PRO A 368 4.89 -16.68 -13.41
C PRO A 368 4.02 -15.84 -14.35
N ILE A 369 2.72 -15.87 -14.07
CA ILE A 369 1.67 -15.04 -14.65
C ILE A 369 1.25 -14.04 -13.55
N VAL A 370 1.21 -12.75 -13.89
CA VAL A 370 0.70 -11.70 -13.00
C VAL A 370 -0.80 -11.58 -13.24
N GLN A 371 -1.59 -11.68 -12.19
CA GLN A 371 -3.02 -11.38 -12.23
C GLN A 371 -3.27 -10.16 -11.35
N ALA A 372 -3.58 -9.02 -11.97
CA ALA A 372 -4.22 -7.91 -11.29
C ALA A 372 -5.73 -8.18 -11.30
N LYS A 373 -6.38 -8.20 -10.13
CA LYS A 373 -7.84 -8.29 -10.08
C LYS A 373 -8.43 -6.90 -10.31
N SER A 374 -9.05 -6.68 -11.48
CA SER A 374 -9.96 -5.55 -11.68
C SER A 374 -11.28 -5.81 -10.94
N ASN A 375 -11.84 -4.80 -10.29
CA ASN A 375 -13.08 -4.87 -9.49
C ASN A 375 -14.37 -5.08 -10.32
N THR A 376 -14.29 -5.62 -11.54
CA THR A 376 -15.43 -5.69 -12.48
C THR A 376 -16.01 -7.07 -12.74
N MET A 377 -15.62 -8.12 -11.99
CA MET A 377 -16.21 -9.46 -12.18
C MET A 377 -16.88 -9.94 -10.89
N ILE A 378 -18.17 -9.60 -10.77
CA ILE A 378 -19.11 -10.27 -9.86
C ILE A 378 -19.74 -11.43 -10.64
N HIS A 379 -19.63 -12.63 -10.07
CA HIS A 379 -20.28 -13.90 -10.46
C HIS A 379 -19.94 -14.50 -11.83
N GLU A 380 -18.88 -15.31 -11.86
CA GLU A 380 -18.85 -16.53 -12.70
C GLU A 380 -18.06 -17.63 -12.00
N ILE A 381 -18.70 -18.36 -11.07
CA ILE A 381 -18.37 -19.77 -10.77
C ILE A 381 -19.68 -20.49 -10.42
N ASP A 382 -19.82 -21.70 -10.93
CA ASP A 382 -20.84 -22.74 -10.76
C ASP A 382 -22.07 -22.74 -11.67
N SER A 383 -21.93 -23.44 -12.80
CA SER A 383 -23.03 -24.13 -13.48
C SER A 383 -22.66 -25.60 -13.73
N GLU A 384 -22.99 -26.47 -12.78
CA GLU A 384 -23.28 -27.88 -13.06
C GLU A 384 -24.66 -28.26 -12.47
N LEU A 385 -25.61 -28.30 -13.40
CA LEU A 385 -26.87 -29.05 -13.46
C LEU A 385 -27.32 -29.86 -12.22
N SER A 386 -28.42 -29.43 -11.60
CA SER A 386 -29.53 -30.36 -11.29
C SER A 386 -30.86 -29.61 -11.31
N SER A 387 -31.78 -30.17 -12.09
CA SER A 387 -33.16 -29.76 -12.29
C SER A 387 -33.98 -29.89 -11.02
N ASN A 388 -34.77 -28.85 -10.69
CA ASN A 388 -36.17 -28.99 -10.29
C ASN A 388 -36.85 -27.61 -10.21
N ASP A 389 -38.03 -27.53 -10.82
CA ASP A 389 -38.94 -26.40 -10.85
C ASP A 389 -39.33 -25.93 -9.43
N CYS A 390 -39.22 -24.63 -9.17
CA CYS A 390 -40.01 -23.91 -8.16
C CYS A 390 -40.04 -22.41 -8.53
N GLU A 391 -41.21 -21.92 -8.95
CA GLU A 391 -41.49 -20.50 -9.12
C GLU A 391 -41.31 -19.75 -7.78
N SER A 392 -40.50 -18.69 -7.76
CA SER A 392 -40.66 -17.61 -6.80
C SER A 392 -40.22 -16.28 -7.41
N ILE A 393 -41.21 -15.40 -7.60
CA ILE A 393 -41.05 -14.00 -7.95
C ILE A 393 -40.49 -13.31 -6.70
N VAL A 394 -39.27 -12.77 -6.77
CA VAL A 394 -38.73 -11.89 -5.73
C VAL A 394 -38.25 -10.60 -6.38
N ASP A 395 -39.07 -9.57 -6.19
CA ASP A 395 -38.82 -8.17 -6.54
C ASP A 395 -37.53 -7.64 -5.88
N THR A 396 -36.61 -7.12 -6.68
CA THR A 396 -35.32 -6.55 -6.25
C THR A 396 -35.38 -5.09 -5.75
N ASN A 397 -36.56 -4.58 -5.37
CA ASN A 397 -36.71 -3.21 -4.89
C ASN A 397 -36.80 -3.10 -3.36
N ARG A 398 -35.75 -3.48 -2.65
CA ARG A 398 -35.59 -3.09 -1.24
C ARG A 398 -34.21 -2.47 -0.99
N SER A 399 -34.20 -1.14 -1.01
CA SER A 399 -33.13 -0.29 -0.53
C SER A 399 -32.90 -0.47 0.97
N ILE A 400 -31.65 -0.69 1.37
CA ILE A 400 -31.19 -0.61 2.75
C ILE A 400 -30.79 0.83 2.99
N GLU A 401 -31.57 1.56 3.78
CA GLU A 401 -31.23 2.90 4.25
C GLU A 401 -30.14 2.77 5.33
N SER A 402 -28.96 3.33 5.07
CA SER A 402 -27.96 3.63 6.08
C SER A 402 -27.86 5.14 6.19
N THR A 403 -28.44 5.69 7.26
CA THR A 403 -28.45 7.12 7.58
C THR A 403 -27.09 7.54 8.14
N SER A 404 -26.37 8.38 7.40
CA SER A 404 -25.38 9.31 7.97
C SER A 404 -25.59 10.69 7.34
N ASP A 405 -26.42 11.48 8.03
CA ASP A 405 -26.77 12.86 7.68
C ASP A 405 -25.60 13.82 7.91
N ILE A 406 -24.72 14.01 6.93
CA ILE A 406 -23.87 15.21 6.83
C ILE A 406 -23.63 15.61 5.36
N TYR A 407 -24.67 15.95 4.60
CA TYR A 407 -24.52 16.75 3.37
C TYR A 407 -25.76 17.61 3.11
N PRO A 408 -25.61 18.89 2.70
CA PRO A 408 -26.76 19.72 2.36
C PRO A 408 -27.44 19.17 1.08
N ASN A 409 -28.74 18.92 1.20
CA ASN A 409 -29.66 18.46 0.15
C ASN A 409 -29.44 19.18 -1.19
N ARG A 410 -28.86 18.49 -2.17
CA ARG A 410 -29.03 18.86 -3.59
C ARG A 410 -30.29 18.16 -4.11
N PRO A 411 -31.21 18.87 -4.79
CA PRO A 411 -32.37 18.24 -5.39
C PRO A 411 -31.91 17.27 -6.49
N TYR A 412 -32.17 15.98 -6.28
CA TYR A 412 -31.87 14.92 -7.23
C TYR A 412 -32.93 14.92 -8.34
N GLU A 413 -32.61 15.43 -9.52
CA GLU A 413 -33.48 15.33 -10.71
C GLU A 413 -33.50 13.87 -11.20
N LYS A 414 -34.64 13.19 -10.97
CA LYS A 414 -34.84 11.76 -11.24
C LYS A 414 -34.64 11.34 -12.71
N ASP A 415 -34.66 12.29 -13.64
CA ASP A 415 -34.60 12.04 -15.09
C ASP A 415 -33.28 12.47 -15.77
N ARG A 416 -32.28 12.94 -15.02
CA ARG A 416 -30.95 13.21 -15.60
C ARG A 416 -30.18 11.91 -15.80
N ARG A 417 -30.06 11.45 -17.04
CA ARG A 417 -29.07 10.44 -17.42
C ARG A 417 -27.68 10.92 -17.02
N ILE A 418 -27.05 10.19 -16.11
CA ILE A 418 -25.64 10.37 -15.75
C ILE A 418 -24.82 10.19 -17.03
N LYS A 419 -24.02 11.20 -17.41
CA LYS A 419 -23.10 11.05 -18.54
C LYS A 419 -22.13 9.92 -18.23
N GLY A 420 -21.98 8.99 -19.17
CA GLY A 420 -20.99 7.92 -19.04
C GLY A 420 -19.61 8.51 -18.75
N TYR A 421 -18.96 8.02 -17.70
CA TYR A 421 -17.65 8.50 -17.25
C TYR A 421 -16.52 8.12 -18.22
N VAL A 422 -16.76 7.11 -19.07
CA VAL A 422 -15.84 6.63 -20.10
C VAL A 422 -16.39 7.02 -21.46
N ASP A 423 -15.57 7.72 -22.25
CA ASP A 423 -15.90 8.03 -23.64
C ASP A 423 -15.55 6.84 -24.55
N PHE A 424 -16.58 6.10 -24.96
CA PHE A 424 -16.46 4.97 -25.88
C PHE A 424 -16.49 5.39 -27.36
N SER A 425 -16.48 6.68 -27.69
CA SER A 425 -16.58 7.15 -29.08
C SER A 425 -15.48 6.54 -29.97
N CYS A 426 -14.25 6.46 -29.46
CA CYS A 426 -13.13 5.83 -30.16
C CYS A 426 -13.37 4.33 -30.43
N TYR A 427 -13.93 3.60 -29.47
CA TYR A 427 -14.31 2.20 -29.65
C TYR A 427 -15.36 2.05 -30.75
N TYR A 428 -16.44 2.84 -30.70
CA TYR A 428 -17.52 2.77 -31.69
C TYR A 428 -17.06 3.18 -33.10
N GLU A 429 -16.17 4.17 -33.22
CA GLU A 429 -15.57 4.53 -34.51
C GLU A 429 -14.73 3.39 -35.09
N ASN A 430 -13.94 2.71 -34.26
CA ASN A 430 -13.11 1.59 -34.69
C ASN A 430 -13.96 0.37 -35.08
N VAL A 431 -15.03 0.08 -34.32
CA VAL A 431 -16.01 -0.95 -34.68
C VAL A 431 -16.70 -0.61 -36.01
N ALA A 432 -17.09 0.65 -36.23
CA ALA A 432 -17.70 1.08 -37.48
C ALA A 432 -16.73 0.96 -38.67
N LYS A 433 -15.46 1.32 -38.49
CA LYS A 433 -14.40 1.14 -39.50
C LYS A 433 -14.17 -0.35 -39.80
N ALA A 434 -14.08 -1.19 -38.78
CA ALA A 434 -13.90 -2.65 -38.95
C ALA A 434 -15.11 -3.29 -39.64
N ARG A 435 -16.34 -2.84 -39.33
CA ARG A 435 -17.58 -3.28 -39.99
C ARG A 435 -17.59 -2.88 -41.47
N LYS A 436 -17.12 -1.67 -41.81
CA LYS A 436 -17.01 -1.21 -43.20
C LYS A 436 -15.93 -1.97 -43.99
N ASN A 437 -14.84 -2.37 -43.33
CA ASN A 437 -13.72 -3.06 -43.94
C ASN A 437 -13.87 -4.60 -43.94
N GLY A 438 -14.96 -5.15 -43.38
CA GLY A 438 -15.20 -6.58 -43.32
C GLY A 438 -14.28 -7.35 -42.37
N THR A 439 -13.57 -6.65 -41.46
CA THR A 439 -12.60 -7.23 -40.53
C THR A 439 -13.15 -7.41 -39.11
N LEU A 440 -14.45 -7.17 -38.92
CA LEU A 440 -15.09 -7.32 -37.61
C LEU A 440 -15.26 -8.81 -37.25
N PRO A 441 -14.79 -9.26 -36.07
CA PRO A 441 -14.99 -10.64 -35.64
C PRO A 441 -16.48 -11.02 -35.53
N SER A 442 -16.82 -12.24 -35.91
CA SER A 442 -18.21 -12.72 -36.01
C SER A 442 -19.00 -12.75 -34.70
N PHE A 443 -18.32 -12.68 -33.55
CA PHE A 443 -18.95 -12.64 -32.22
C PHE A 443 -19.39 -11.24 -31.77
N ILE A 444 -19.01 -10.19 -32.51
CA ILE A 444 -19.42 -8.80 -32.24
C ILE A 444 -20.57 -8.47 -33.20
N LYS A 445 -21.80 -8.33 -32.67
CA LYS A 445 -23.00 -8.00 -33.47
C LYS A 445 -23.10 -6.50 -33.76
#